data_AF-A0A8J3KVT0-F1
#
_entry.id   AF-A0A8J3KVT0-F1
#
_cell.length_a   1.000
_cell.length_b   1.000
_cell.length_c   1.000
_cell.angle_alpha   90.00
_cell.angle_beta   90.00
_cell.angle_gamma   90.00
#
_symmetry.space_group_name_H-M   'P 1'
#
loop_
_entity.id
_entity.type
_entity.pdbx_description
1 polymer ?
#
loop_
_entity_poly.entity_id
_entity_poly.type
_entity_poly.pdbx_seq_one_letter_code
_entity_poly.pdbx_strand_id
1 'polypeptide(L)'
;MSVGPSTFGPGLRAAIKDACLPEHDARGLMPLATARQWLAGRTVYEQGTGAISGGRHVLESDTTWAALVSLADAAEFVAQARRLRWRFHVRGKDNIALMERYGGGVLPWLADRVDEHGVLHNVPWCVLPCLLASGAPEAFDIAARVRAVTEQLDTRTWRSAGCDTEVLGWWVVRHPEPGYRLLAQRAEAADEVGVAAVGALFRTDPRGTAQRLAAAVGEVAARTLLDRLGLIVPPLPERVRALLEQAPVLDVAAGAPVSLTELDEVFEDGLGPMWTNANYYCAAMRLTGFAVPGGTDGLVFQSVTTGLADANVELEFHRFGFGLPAGPQWSLSRELLGGEEAERLAEASGEEQVTLPNGVVRLGVRPVAVRGRLDALMVALTAGRAERDRVFLDGTQLKQAVGLPETARELFVLDAWDHADLDDRLPSEWEDIVLAVEALRGRRAITRSVTEKSRDAHLRERAEILGGWA
;
A
#
# COMPACT_ATOMS: atom_id res chain seq x y z
N MET A 1 23.26 1.08 28.82
CA MET A 1 22.72 -0.29 28.78
C MET A 1 22.02 -0.45 27.43
N SER A 2 22.51 -1.36 26.58
CA SER A 2 21.92 -1.59 25.25
C SER A 2 20.62 -2.36 25.44
N VAL A 3 19.49 -1.72 25.18
CA VAL A 3 18.18 -2.36 25.17
C VAL A 3 18.20 -3.34 23.99
N GLY A 4 17.96 -4.63 24.25
CA GLY A 4 17.84 -5.63 23.19
C GLY A 4 16.80 -5.22 22.13
N PRO A 5 16.81 -5.81 20.93
CA PRO A 5 15.90 -5.42 19.85
C PRO A 5 14.45 -5.44 20.37
N SER A 6 13.86 -4.25 20.46
CA SER A 6 12.49 -4.04 20.95
C SER A 6 11.52 -4.90 20.14
N THR A 7 10.76 -5.74 20.83
CA THR A 7 9.74 -6.64 20.27
C THR A 7 8.49 -5.90 19.75
N PHE A 8 8.45 -4.57 19.82
CA PHE A 8 7.30 -3.78 19.38
C PHE A 8 7.24 -3.64 17.87
N GLY A 9 6.05 -3.35 17.34
CA GLY A 9 5.90 -2.94 15.94
C GLY A 9 6.47 -1.53 15.69
N PRO A 10 6.65 -1.15 14.41
CA PRO A 10 7.19 0.14 14.03
C PRO A 10 6.35 1.33 14.53
N GLY A 11 5.02 1.22 14.57
CA GLY A 11 4.14 2.30 15.01
C GLY A 11 4.34 2.66 16.49
N LEU A 12 4.39 1.64 17.35
CA LEU A 12 4.62 1.78 18.78
C LEU A 12 6.02 2.29 19.08
N ARG A 13 7.05 1.82 18.35
CA ARG A 13 8.40 2.37 18.47
C ARG A 13 8.46 3.84 18.09
N ALA A 14 7.79 4.24 17.01
CA ALA A 14 7.72 5.63 16.59
C ALA A 14 7.04 6.49 17.66
N ALA A 15 5.90 6.04 18.21
CA ALA A 15 5.19 6.75 19.27
C ALA A 15 6.07 7.03 20.50
N ILE A 16 6.86 6.05 20.95
CA ILE A 16 7.77 6.21 22.09
C ILE A 16 8.97 7.11 21.73
N LYS A 17 9.53 6.94 20.53
CA LYS A 17 10.66 7.75 20.04
C LYS A 17 10.29 9.23 19.91
N ASP A 18 9.10 9.53 19.38
CA ASP A 18 8.62 10.90 19.12
C ASP A 18 8.38 11.67 20.43
N ALA A 19 7.97 10.97 21.48
CA ALA A 19 7.79 11.56 22.81
C ALA A 19 9.12 11.84 23.55
N CYS A 20 10.26 11.34 23.04
CA CYS A 20 11.61 11.52 23.61
C CYS A 20 11.63 11.41 25.16
N LEU A 21 11.07 10.30 25.66
CA LEU A 21 10.87 10.09 27.09
C LEU A 21 12.22 10.03 27.83
N PRO A 22 12.34 10.68 29.01
CA PRO A 22 13.58 10.67 29.78
C PRO A 22 13.90 9.29 30.36
N GLU A 23 12.86 8.50 30.64
CA GLU A 23 12.97 7.18 31.24
C GLU A 23 11.99 6.21 30.56
N HIS A 24 12.38 4.94 30.51
CA HIS A 24 11.56 3.85 30.01
C HIS A 24 11.53 2.75 31.07
N ASP A 25 10.39 2.07 31.23
CA ASP A 25 10.30 0.90 32.11
C ASP A 25 10.85 -0.36 31.45
N ALA A 26 10.73 -1.51 32.14
CA ALA A 26 11.21 -2.80 31.64
C ALA A 26 10.56 -3.25 30.32
N ARG A 27 9.41 -2.66 29.94
CA ARG A 27 8.77 -2.91 28.65
C ARG A 27 9.40 -2.06 27.54
N GLY A 28 10.17 -1.03 27.86
CA GLY A 28 10.64 -0.03 26.90
C GLY A 28 9.58 1.04 26.59
N LEU A 29 8.58 1.20 27.46
CA LEU A 29 7.49 2.17 27.35
C LEU A 29 7.62 3.24 28.44
N MET A 30 6.73 4.25 28.43
CA MET A 30 6.62 5.18 29.55
C MET A 30 6.31 4.40 30.83
N PRO A 31 6.99 4.67 31.97
CA PRO A 31 6.67 4.01 33.23
C PRO A 31 5.17 4.15 33.56
N LEU A 32 4.53 3.03 33.94
CA LEU A 32 3.07 2.97 34.08
C LEU A 32 2.50 4.02 35.07
N ALA A 33 3.21 4.26 36.18
CA ALA A 33 2.82 5.29 37.14
C ALA A 33 2.86 6.69 36.52
N THR A 34 3.92 6.99 35.75
CA THR A 34 4.08 8.25 35.01
C THR A 34 2.99 8.43 33.96
N ALA A 35 2.68 7.39 33.19
CA ALA A 35 1.61 7.42 32.18
C ALA A 35 0.24 7.73 32.80
N ARG A 36 -0.10 7.05 33.91
CA ARG A 36 -1.35 7.28 34.65
C ARG A 36 -1.41 8.70 35.22
N GLN A 37 -0.32 9.17 35.83
CA GLN A 37 -0.24 10.52 36.38
C GLN A 37 -0.40 11.58 35.29
N TRP A 38 0.27 11.40 34.15
CA TRP A 38 0.15 12.31 33.01
C TRP A 38 -1.28 12.41 32.50
N LEU A 39 -1.97 11.27 32.35
CA LEU A 39 -3.33 11.23 31.82
C LEU A 39 -4.38 11.72 32.83
N ALA A 40 -4.18 11.51 34.12
CA ALA A 40 -5.14 11.93 35.17
C ALA A 40 -5.50 13.42 35.09
N GLY A 41 -4.56 14.28 34.71
CA GLY A 41 -4.77 15.72 34.57
C GLY A 41 -5.35 16.19 33.22
N ARG A 42 -5.58 15.30 32.25
CA ARG A 42 -5.96 15.66 30.88
C ARG A 42 -7.37 15.24 30.54
N THR A 43 -8.16 16.13 29.95
CA THR A 43 -9.49 15.83 29.37
C THR A 43 -9.53 16.07 27.87
N VAL A 44 -8.44 16.55 27.28
CA VAL A 44 -8.33 16.90 25.86
C VAL A 44 -7.01 16.33 25.33
N TYR A 45 -7.07 15.73 24.15
CA TYR A 45 -5.91 15.43 23.33
C TYR A 45 -5.71 16.58 22.34
N GLU A 46 -4.63 17.35 22.51
CA GLU A 46 -4.31 18.52 21.70
C GLU A 46 -2.80 18.62 21.46
N GLN A 47 -2.39 19.41 20.46
CA GLN A 47 -0.98 19.61 20.12
C GLN A 47 -0.14 20.10 21.31
N GLY A 48 -0.70 21.03 22.09
CA GLY A 48 -0.01 21.75 23.16
C GLY A 48 1.04 22.72 22.62
N THR A 49 1.81 23.34 23.53
CA THR A 49 2.88 24.29 23.16
C THR A 49 4.21 23.61 22.82
N GLY A 50 4.35 22.33 23.21
CA GLY A 50 5.59 21.58 23.10
C GLY A 50 6.69 22.06 24.06
N ALA A 51 7.76 21.27 24.17
CA ALA A 51 8.96 21.59 24.94
C ALA A 51 10.19 20.94 24.32
N ILE A 52 11.37 21.50 24.58
CA ILE A 52 12.64 20.86 24.19
C ILE A 52 12.98 19.77 25.20
N SER A 53 13.06 18.52 24.74
CA SER A 53 13.54 17.35 25.50
C SER A 53 14.58 16.62 24.67
N GLY A 54 15.75 16.33 25.25
CA GLY A 54 16.82 15.61 24.53
C GLY A 54 17.29 16.30 23.24
N GLY A 55 17.23 17.63 23.17
CA GLY A 55 17.57 18.41 21.97
C GLY A 55 16.51 18.35 20.86
N ARG A 56 15.33 17.78 21.11
CA ARG A 56 14.21 17.71 20.16
C ARG A 56 13.01 18.48 20.68
N HIS A 57 12.26 19.09 19.77
CA HIS A 57 10.97 19.68 20.09
C HIS A 57 9.89 18.59 20.14
N VAL A 58 9.42 18.31 21.35
CA VAL A 58 8.39 17.29 21.64
C VAL A 58 7.07 17.99 21.90
N LEU A 59 6.00 17.56 21.22
CA LEU A 59 4.66 18.10 21.44
C LEU A 59 3.98 17.43 22.62
N GLU A 60 3.03 18.12 23.27
CA GLU A 60 2.26 17.48 24.34
C GLU A 60 1.38 16.34 23.82
N SER A 61 0.94 16.43 22.56
CA SER A 61 0.26 15.35 21.85
C SER A 61 1.13 14.09 21.76
N ASP A 62 2.44 14.24 21.53
CA ASP A 62 3.39 13.12 21.42
C ASP A 62 3.53 12.43 22.77
N THR A 63 3.74 13.19 23.84
CA THR A 63 3.81 12.66 25.22
C THR A 63 2.50 12.03 25.67
N THR A 64 1.36 12.64 25.33
CA THR A 64 0.02 12.11 25.67
C THR A 64 -0.27 10.82 24.93
N TRP A 65 0.14 10.74 23.65
CA TRP A 65 0.05 9.51 22.87
C TRP A 65 0.93 8.40 23.46
N ALA A 66 2.19 8.71 23.80
CA ALA A 66 3.10 7.78 24.46
C ALA A 66 2.53 7.29 25.80
N ALA A 67 1.88 8.15 26.59
CA ALA A 67 1.22 7.75 27.83
C ALA A 67 0.06 6.78 27.57
N LEU A 68 -0.79 7.06 26.56
CA LEU A 68 -1.92 6.19 26.21
C LEU A 68 -1.47 4.78 25.79
N VAL A 69 -0.42 4.65 24.97
CA VAL A 69 0.12 3.34 24.55
C VAL A 69 0.93 2.62 25.63
N SER A 70 1.20 3.30 26.76
CA SER A 70 1.96 2.76 27.89
C SER A 70 1.08 2.20 29.03
N LEU A 71 -0.25 2.34 28.92
CA LEU A 71 -1.22 1.82 29.89
C LEU A 71 -1.14 0.29 30.00
N ALA A 72 -1.62 -0.25 31.12
CA ALA A 72 -1.40 -1.66 31.49
C ALA A 72 -1.99 -2.62 30.44
N ASP A 73 -3.21 -2.34 30.02
CA ASP A 73 -3.97 -3.17 29.10
C ASP A 73 -4.95 -2.33 28.26
N ALA A 74 -5.66 -3.02 27.36
CA ALA A 74 -6.59 -2.39 26.45
C ALA A 74 -7.82 -1.80 27.17
N ALA A 75 -8.27 -2.40 28.27
CA ALA A 75 -9.43 -1.91 29.01
C ALA A 75 -9.12 -0.57 29.68
N GLU A 76 -7.93 -0.43 30.27
CA GLU A 76 -7.44 0.83 30.80
C GLU A 76 -7.28 1.88 29.70
N PHE A 77 -6.74 1.50 28.54
CA PHE A 77 -6.67 2.39 27.37
C PHE A 77 -8.05 2.90 26.95
N VAL A 78 -9.01 2.00 26.72
CA VAL A 78 -10.37 2.34 26.29
C VAL A 78 -11.03 3.30 27.30
N ALA A 79 -10.88 3.04 28.61
CA ALA A 79 -11.42 3.91 29.65
C ALA A 79 -10.82 5.34 29.59
N GLN A 80 -9.51 5.46 29.38
CA GLN A 80 -8.86 6.77 29.26
C GLN A 80 -9.22 7.47 27.94
N ALA A 81 -9.18 6.75 26.82
CA ALA A 81 -9.44 7.31 25.49
C ALA A 81 -10.87 7.86 25.35
N ARG A 82 -11.87 7.23 25.98
CA ARG A 82 -13.26 7.71 26.05
C ARG A 82 -13.43 9.02 26.82
N ARG A 83 -12.55 9.28 27.78
CA ARG A 83 -12.59 10.50 28.60
C ARG A 83 -12.00 11.71 27.87
N LEU A 84 -11.14 11.47 26.88
CA LEU A 84 -10.46 12.53 26.13
C LEU A 84 -11.34 13.07 25.00
N ARG A 85 -11.41 14.40 24.90
CA ARG A 85 -11.86 15.09 23.68
C ARG A 85 -10.69 15.20 22.72
N TRP A 86 -10.82 14.66 21.51
CA TRP A 86 -9.78 14.69 20.49
C TRP A 86 -9.87 16.00 19.68
N ARG A 87 -8.86 16.87 19.81
CA ARG A 87 -8.72 18.14 19.06
C ARG A 87 -7.49 18.19 18.19
N PHE A 88 -6.78 17.06 18.07
CA PHE A 88 -5.56 16.96 17.29
C PHE A 88 -5.39 15.50 16.84
N HIS A 89 -4.70 15.31 15.73
CA HIS A 89 -4.38 13.97 15.22
C HIS A 89 -3.09 13.45 15.84
N VAL A 90 -2.98 12.13 15.94
CA VAL A 90 -1.70 11.48 16.22
C VAL A 90 -0.79 11.61 14.99
N ARG A 91 0.52 11.57 15.19
CA ARG A 91 1.49 11.59 14.08
C ARG A 91 1.36 10.31 13.24
N GLY A 92 1.41 10.49 11.92
CA GLY A 92 1.26 9.43 10.92
C GLY A 92 -0.21 9.10 10.66
N LYS A 93 -0.65 9.24 9.41
CA LYS A 93 -2.02 8.87 9.02
C LYS A 93 -2.26 7.36 9.16
N ASP A 94 -1.26 6.53 8.90
CA ASP A 94 -1.34 5.07 8.99
C ASP A 94 -0.92 4.51 10.36
N ASN A 95 -1.09 5.28 11.42
CA ASN A 95 -0.61 4.89 12.74
C ASN A 95 -1.42 3.72 13.31
N ILE A 96 -0.78 2.56 13.48
CA ILE A 96 -1.38 1.35 14.05
C ILE A 96 -0.86 0.99 15.46
N ALA A 97 -0.22 1.94 16.16
CA ALA A 97 0.46 1.68 17.44
C ALA A 97 -0.47 1.06 18.51
N LEU A 98 -1.76 1.42 18.49
CA LEU A 98 -2.75 0.82 19.39
C LEU A 98 -2.99 -0.65 19.10
N MET A 99 -3.09 -1.02 17.82
CA MET A 99 -3.29 -2.41 17.40
C MET A 99 -2.05 -3.24 17.72
N GLU A 100 -0.85 -2.71 17.46
CA GLU A 100 0.42 -3.36 17.84
C GLU A 100 0.52 -3.58 19.36
N ARG A 101 0.02 -2.65 20.18
CA ARG A 101 0.12 -2.71 21.64
C ARG A 101 -0.96 -3.57 22.30
N TYR A 102 -2.19 -3.42 21.87
CA TYR A 102 -3.39 -3.90 22.57
C TYR A 102 -4.20 -4.93 21.77
N GLY A 103 -3.84 -5.18 20.50
CA GLY A 103 -4.55 -6.09 19.62
C GLY A 103 -6.04 -5.72 19.50
N GLY A 104 -6.90 -6.75 19.38
CA GLY A 104 -8.36 -6.56 19.32
C GLY A 104 -9.00 -5.92 20.56
N GLY A 105 -8.25 -5.75 21.67
CA GLY A 105 -8.77 -5.10 22.87
C GLY A 105 -9.15 -3.63 22.69
N VAL A 106 -8.69 -2.95 21.62
CA VAL A 106 -9.07 -1.57 21.30
C VAL A 106 -10.38 -1.45 20.52
N LEU A 107 -10.92 -2.56 19.99
CA LEU A 107 -12.11 -2.55 19.14
C LEU A 107 -13.34 -1.88 19.81
N PRO A 108 -13.58 -1.99 21.13
CA PRO A 108 -14.66 -1.23 21.77
C PRO A 108 -14.53 0.29 21.61
N TRP A 109 -13.30 0.83 21.66
CA TRP A 109 -13.10 2.26 21.43
C TRP A 109 -13.26 2.63 19.95
N LEU A 110 -12.81 1.78 19.02
CA LEU A 110 -13.03 1.99 17.58
C LEU A 110 -14.53 1.93 17.23
N ALA A 111 -15.29 1.04 17.86
CA ALA A 111 -16.74 0.93 17.68
C ALA A 111 -17.47 2.21 18.13
N ASP A 112 -17.02 2.85 19.22
CA ASP A 112 -17.54 4.15 19.68
C ASP A 112 -17.21 5.30 18.71
N ARG A 113 -16.35 5.05 17.70
CA ARG A 113 -16.06 6.02 16.63
C ARG A 113 -17.02 5.97 15.46
N VAL A 114 -17.93 5.00 15.42
CA VAL A 114 -19.02 4.95 14.45
C VAL A 114 -20.28 5.50 15.11
N ASP A 115 -20.78 6.63 14.60
CA ASP A 115 -22.00 7.25 15.12
C ASP A 115 -23.29 6.53 14.66
N GLU A 116 -24.43 7.06 15.08
CA GLU A 116 -25.76 6.50 14.76
C GLU A 116 -26.12 6.54 13.27
N HIS A 117 -25.44 7.39 12.48
CA HIS A 117 -25.61 7.48 11.03
C HIS A 117 -24.60 6.59 10.27
N GLY A 118 -23.77 5.83 10.99
CA GLY A 118 -22.73 5.01 10.40
C GLY A 118 -21.51 5.81 9.96
N VAL A 119 -21.33 7.05 10.42
CA VAL A 119 -20.12 7.83 10.09
C VAL A 119 -19.00 7.41 11.04
N LEU A 120 -17.91 6.88 10.48
CA LEU A 120 -16.66 6.65 11.18
C LEU A 120 -15.90 7.98 11.31
N HIS A 121 -15.78 8.45 12.54
CA HIS A 121 -14.98 9.61 12.87
C HIS A 121 -13.51 9.17 13.02
N ASN A 122 -12.74 9.32 11.94
CA ASN A 122 -11.30 9.03 11.87
C ASN A 122 -10.46 10.12 12.56
N VAL A 123 -10.85 10.42 13.80
CA VAL A 123 -10.24 11.39 14.69
C VAL A 123 -10.00 10.70 16.04
N PRO A 124 -8.74 10.49 16.43
CA PRO A 124 -7.52 10.82 15.67
C PRO A 124 -7.34 9.90 14.43
N TRP A 125 -6.43 10.26 13.51
CA TRP A 125 -6.25 9.55 12.22
C TRP A 125 -5.90 8.05 12.32
N CYS A 126 -5.58 7.54 13.51
CA CYS A 126 -5.29 6.11 13.70
C CYS A 126 -6.53 5.22 13.78
N VAL A 127 -7.75 5.77 13.87
CA VAL A 127 -8.97 4.99 14.08
C VAL A 127 -9.22 4.02 12.91
N LEU A 128 -9.24 4.52 11.68
CA LEU A 128 -9.44 3.71 10.48
C LEU A 128 -8.27 2.72 10.25
N PRO A 129 -6.99 3.14 10.27
CA PRO A 129 -5.87 2.19 10.16
C PRO A 129 -5.89 1.08 11.21
N CYS A 130 -6.21 1.40 12.47
CA CYS A 130 -6.32 0.37 13.51
C CYS A 130 -7.49 -0.58 13.24
N LEU A 131 -8.63 -0.07 12.75
CA LEU A 131 -9.77 -0.91 12.37
C LEU A 131 -9.36 -1.89 11.25
N LEU A 132 -8.71 -1.37 10.20
CA LEU A 132 -8.27 -2.16 9.05
C LEU A 132 -7.11 -3.10 9.36
N ALA A 133 -6.30 -2.83 10.39
CA ALA A 133 -5.23 -3.71 10.84
C ALA A 133 -5.72 -4.93 11.65
N SER A 134 -6.95 -4.88 12.18
CA SER A 134 -7.48 -5.98 12.99
C SER A 134 -8.18 -7.04 12.14
N GLY A 135 -7.68 -8.27 12.15
CA GLY A 135 -8.34 -9.41 11.50
C GLY A 135 -9.45 -10.08 12.33
N ALA A 136 -9.84 -9.48 13.45
CA ALA A 136 -10.86 -10.04 14.34
C ALA A 136 -12.28 -9.89 13.72
N PRO A 137 -13.19 -10.86 13.88
CA PRO A 137 -14.57 -10.76 13.38
C PRO A 137 -15.32 -9.51 13.87
N GLU A 138 -15.05 -9.04 15.08
CA GLU A 138 -15.66 -7.82 15.62
C GLU A 138 -15.24 -6.57 14.85
N ALA A 139 -14.04 -6.56 14.24
CA ALA A 139 -13.60 -5.48 13.37
C ALA A 139 -14.40 -5.46 12.06
N PHE A 140 -14.74 -6.63 11.52
CA PHE A 140 -15.65 -6.76 10.38
C PHE A 140 -17.04 -6.20 10.72
N ASP A 141 -17.58 -6.49 11.90
CA ASP A 141 -18.88 -5.97 12.31
C ASP A 141 -18.87 -4.44 12.49
N ILE A 142 -17.77 -3.87 12.98
CA ILE A 142 -17.58 -2.41 13.04
C ILE A 142 -17.52 -1.84 11.61
N ALA A 143 -16.69 -2.42 10.73
CA ALA A 143 -16.56 -1.97 9.34
C ALA A 143 -17.89 -2.05 8.56
N ALA A 144 -18.69 -3.08 8.80
CA ALA A 144 -20.02 -3.25 8.18
C ALA A 144 -21.04 -2.19 8.61
N ARG A 145 -20.82 -1.52 9.75
CA ARG A 145 -21.65 -0.38 10.20
C ARG A 145 -21.21 0.95 9.58
N VAL A 146 -20.02 1.03 8.99
CA VAL A 146 -19.50 2.27 8.42
C VAL A 146 -20.14 2.54 7.06
N ARG A 147 -20.68 3.74 6.90
CA ARG A 147 -21.27 4.28 5.67
C ARG A 147 -20.50 5.45 5.09
N ALA A 148 -19.69 6.11 5.92
CA ALA A 148 -18.77 7.15 5.50
C ALA A 148 -17.66 7.36 6.52
N VAL A 149 -16.58 8.01 6.10
CA VAL A 149 -15.45 8.38 6.95
C VAL A 149 -15.33 9.91 7.00
N THR A 150 -15.08 10.47 8.19
CA THR A 150 -14.72 11.89 8.34
C THR A 150 -13.41 12.02 9.10
N GLU A 151 -12.54 12.91 8.62
CA GLU A 151 -11.27 13.26 9.25
C GLU A 151 -11.33 14.63 9.95
N GLN A 152 -12.48 15.31 9.94
CA GLN A 152 -12.58 16.68 10.45
C GLN A 152 -12.68 16.71 11.98
N LEU A 153 -11.83 17.51 12.62
CA LEU A 153 -11.79 17.69 14.08
C LEU A 153 -13.01 18.44 14.65
N ASP A 154 -13.64 19.31 13.85
CA ASP A 154 -14.70 20.23 14.27
C ASP A 154 -15.74 20.47 13.16
N THR A 155 -16.61 19.51 12.83
CA THR A 155 -17.81 19.79 12.01
C THR A 155 -18.98 18.85 12.27
N ARG A 156 -20.17 19.47 12.32
CA ARG A 156 -21.52 18.86 12.19
C ARG A 156 -22.01 18.81 10.73
N THR A 157 -21.18 19.23 9.78
CA THR A 157 -21.53 19.30 8.36
C THR A 157 -20.83 18.15 7.64
N TRP A 158 -21.56 17.05 7.53
CA TRP A 158 -21.14 15.87 6.80
C TRP A 158 -21.63 15.95 5.35
N ARG A 159 -20.82 15.48 4.41
CA ARG A 159 -21.28 15.11 3.06
C ARG A 159 -21.45 13.61 3.02
N SER A 160 -22.60 13.14 2.54
CA SER A 160 -22.79 11.76 2.11
C SER A 160 -21.93 11.49 0.88
N ALA A 161 -20.64 11.20 1.09
CA ALA A 161 -19.90 10.46 0.09
C ALA A 161 -20.35 9.00 0.22
N GLY A 162 -20.81 8.41 -0.88
CA GLY A 162 -21.43 7.08 -0.97
C GLY A 162 -20.49 5.91 -0.67
N CYS A 163 -19.87 5.90 0.50
CA CYS A 163 -18.94 4.89 0.99
C CYS A 163 -19.67 3.73 1.70
N ASP A 164 -20.93 3.42 1.33
CA ASP A 164 -21.85 2.59 2.13
C ASP A 164 -21.27 1.21 2.50
N THR A 165 -20.35 0.69 1.68
CA THR A 165 -19.65 -0.59 1.91
C THR A 165 -18.14 -0.50 1.70
N GLU A 166 -17.58 0.69 1.54
CA GLU A 166 -16.18 0.87 1.12
C GLU A 166 -15.20 0.38 2.19
N VAL A 167 -15.35 0.87 3.43
CA VAL A 167 -14.51 0.44 4.56
C VAL A 167 -14.63 -1.06 4.83
N LEU A 168 -15.82 -1.64 4.62
CA LEU A 168 -16.02 -3.09 4.69
C LEU A 168 -15.26 -3.81 3.56
N GLY A 169 -15.30 -3.27 2.35
CA GLY A 169 -14.52 -3.77 1.21
C GLY A 169 -13.02 -3.78 1.50
N TRP A 170 -12.47 -2.66 1.98
CA TRP A 170 -11.06 -2.54 2.39
C TRP A 170 -10.70 -3.57 3.46
N TRP A 171 -11.56 -3.75 4.47
CA TRP A 171 -11.33 -4.75 5.51
C TRP A 171 -11.29 -6.17 4.92
N VAL A 172 -12.24 -6.52 4.05
CA VAL A 172 -12.31 -7.84 3.41
C VAL A 172 -11.11 -8.10 2.49
N VAL A 173 -10.65 -7.08 1.78
CA VAL A 173 -9.45 -7.19 0.92
C VAL A 173 -8.20 -7.47 1.77
N ARG A 174 -8.06 -6.80 2.92
CA ARG A 174 -6.92 -6.99 3.85
C ARG A 174 -7.00 -8.30 4.64
N HIS A 175 -8.21 -8.79 4.92
CA HIS A 175 -8.45 -10.03 5.68
C HIS A 175 -9.29 -11.03 4.88
N PRO A 176 -8.79 -11.54 3.74
CA PRO A 176 -9.62 -12.25 2.78
C PRO A 176 -10.22 -13.54 3.34
N GLU A 177 -9.49 -14.30 4.14
CA GLU A 177 -9.99 -15.57 4.67
C GLU A 177 -11.22 -15.39 5.58
N PRO A 178 -11.15 -14.62 6.70
CA PRO A 178 -12.35 -14.36 7.50
C PRO A 178 -13.36 -13.46 6.76
N GLY A 179 -12.91 -12.50 5.95
CA GLY A 179 -13.79 -11.52 5.29
C GLY A 179 -14.74 -12.11 4.28
N TYR A 180 -14.26 -12.92 3.33
CA TYR A 180 -15.15 -13.55 2.36
C TYR A 180 -16.09 -14.57 3.01
N ARG A 181 -15.67 -15.22 4.09
CA ARG A 181 -16.52 -16.12 4.88
C ARG A 181 -17.66 -15.37 5.56
N LEU A 182 -17.35 -14.27 6.26
CA LEU A 182 -18.35 -13.45 6.96
C LEU A 182 -19.28 -12.72 5.96
N LEU A 183 -18.76 -12.25 4.83
CA LEU A 183 -19.58 -11.68 3.75
C LEU A 183 -20.57 -12.70 3.19
N ALA A 184 -20.11 -13.92 2.91
CA ALA A 184 -20.98 -14.98 2.41
C ALA A 184 -22.10 -15.29 3.41
N GLN A 185 -21.79 -15.42 4.70
CA GLN A 185 -22.79 -15.65 5.75
C GLN A 185 -23.84 -14.53 5.80
N ARG A 186 -23.42 -13.26 5.75
CA ARG A 186 -24.33 -12.11 5.74
C ARG A 186 -25.19 -12.06 4.48
N ALA A 187 -24.58 -12.25 3.31
CA ALA A 187 -25.31 -12.28 2.04
C ALA A 187 -26.28 -13.48 1.97
N GLU A 188 -25.96 -14.61 2.61
CA GLU A 188 -26.87 -15.75 2.78
C GLU A 188 -28.07 -15.45 3.67
N ALA A 189 -27.88 -14.65 4.71
CA ALA A 189 -28.95 -14.14 5.55
C ALA A 189 -29.75 -13.00 4.92
N ALA A 190 -29.46 -12.64 3.66
CA ALA A 190 -30.02 -11.48 2.95
C ALA A 190 -29.81 -10.15 3.68
N ASP A 191 -28.71 -10.02 4.45
CA ASP A 191 -28.26 -8.76 5.01
C ASP A 191 -27.87 -7.80 3.88
N GLU A 192 -28.52 -6.62 3.83
CA GLU A 192 -28.35 -5.65 2.73
C GLU A 192 -26.89 -5.22 2.57
N VAL A 193 -26.16 -5.07 3.67
CA VAL A 193 -24.74 -4.68 3.68
C VAL A 193 -23.89 -5.79 3.08
N GLY A 194 -24.09 -7.04 3.51
CA GLY A 194 -23.40 -8.20 2.95
C GLY A 194 -23.63 -8.34 1.44
N VAL A 195 -24.88 -8.21 0.99
CA VAL A 195 -25.24 -8.26 -0.44
C VAL A 195 -24.57 -7.13 -1.22
N ALA A 196 -24.67 -5.90 -0.73
CA ALA A 196 -24.07 -4.73 -1.38
C ALA A 196 -22.55 -4.84 -1.47
N ALA A 197 -21.89 -5.29 -0.41
CA ALA A 197 -20.43 -5.43 -0.36
C ALA A 197 -19.93 -6.54 -1.30
N VAL A 198 -20.60 -7.70 -1.34
CA VAL A 198 -20.29 -8.75 -2.33
C VAL A 198 -20.46 -8.19 -3.75
N GLY A 199 -21.55 -7.47 -4.01
CA GLY A 199 -21.77 -6.83 -5.32
C GLY A 199 -20.70 -5.80 -5.68
N ALA A 200 -20.23 -5.00 -4.72
CA ALA A 200 -19.17 -4.01 -4.93
C ALA A 200 -17.83 -4.67 -5.28
N LEU A 201 -17.37 -5.62 -4.47
CA LEU A 201 -16.15 -6.39 -4.74
C LEU A 201 -16.24 -7.12 -6.08
N PHE A 202 -17.40 -7.71 -6.38
CA PHE A 202 -17.63 -8.43 -7.63
C PHE A 202 -17.58 -7.51 -8.85
N ARG A 203 -18.06 -6.26 -8.78
CA ARG A 203 -17.98 -5.33 -9.91
C ARG A 203 -16.54 -5.00 -10.28
N THR A 204 -15.66 -4.85 -9.29
CA THR A 204 -14.26 -4.51 -9.50
C THR A 204 -13.40 -5.73 -9.90
N ASP A 205 -13.57 -6.86 -9.22
CA ASP A 205 -12.84 -8.11 -9.51
C ASP A 205 -13.79 -9.31 -9.52
N PRO A 206 -14.59 -9.52 -10.60
CA PRO A 206 -15.59 -10.59 -10.62
C PRO A 206 -14.99 -11.98 -10.39
N ARG A 207 -13.85 -12.25 -11.03
CA ARG A 207 -13.15 -13.53 -10.95
C ARG A 207 -12.46 -13.72 -9.61
N GLY A 208 -11.78 -12.69 -9.10
CA GLY A 208 -11.11 -12.74 -7.81
C GLY A 208 -12.10 -12.89 -6.68
N THR A 209 -13.21 -12.16 -6.72
CA THR A 209 -14.33 -12.29 -5.79
C THR A 209 -14.90 -13.71 -5.81
N ALA A 210 -15.21 -14.26 -7.00
CA ALA A 210 -15.72 -15.62 -7.12
C ALA A 210 -14.73 -16.66 -6.58
N GLN A 211 -13.44 -16.53 -6.90
CA GLN A 211 -12.39 -17.42 -6.43
C GLN A 211 -12.23 -17.35 -4.90
N ARG A 212 -12.21 -16.15 -4.31
CA ARG A 212 -12.06 -15.96 -2.86
C ARG A 212 -13.29 -16.42 -2.09
N LEU A 213 -14.50 -16.22 -2.61
CA LEU A 213 -15.71 -16.83 -2.07
C LEU A 213 -15.63 -18.36 -2.12
N ALA A 214 -15.24 -18.95 -3.25
CA ALA A 214 -15.10 -20.39 -3.39
C ALA A 214 -14.06 -20.97 -2.42
N ALA A 215 -12.95 -20.26 -2.19
CA ALA A 215 -11.96 -20.64 -1.19
C ALA A 215 -12.50 -20.54 0.25
N ALA A 216 -13.35 -19.55 0.54
CA ALA A 216 -13.84 -19.28 1.89
C ALA A 216 -15.01 -20.18 2.31
N VAL A 217 -15.95 -20.50 1.40
CA VAL A 217 -17.18 -21.25 1.69
C VAL A 217 -17.40 -22.50 0.83
N GLY A 218 -16.48 -22.78 -0.10
CA GLY A 218 -16.58 -23.89 -1.05
C GLY A 218 -17.23 -23.48 -2.37
N GLU A 219 -16.80 -24.13 -3.46
CA GLU A 219 -17.19 -23.78 -4.84
C GLU A 219 -18.71 -23.81 -5.07
N VAL A 220 -19.40 -24.85 -4.56
CA VAL A 220 -20.85 -25.00 -4.72
C VAL A 220 -21.63 -23.90 -3.98
N ALA A 221 -21.23 -23.58 -2.75
CA ALA A 221 -21.88 -22.54 -1.95
C ALA A 221 -21.64 -21.16 -2.56
N ALA A 222 -20.39 -20.86 -2.94
CA ALA A 222 -20.03 -19.61 -3.60
C ALA A 222 -20.81 -19.41 -4.91
N ARG A 223 -20.89 -20.45 -5.76
CA ARG A 223 -21.67 -20.39 -7.00
C ARG A 223 -23.16 -20.17 -6.74
N THR A 224 -23.74 -20.90 -5.80
CA THR A 224 -25.16 -20.74 -5.42
C THR A 224 -25.44 -19.33 -4.93
N LEU A 225 -24.54 -18.77 -4.11
CA LEU A 225 -24.63 -17.40 -3.63
C LEU A 225 -24.59 -16.41 -4.80
N LEU A 226 -23.60 -16.50 -5.69
CA LEU A 226 -23.45 -15.61 -6.84
C LEU A 226 -24.64 -15.71 -7.80
N ASP A 227 -25.11 -16.92 -8.10
CA ASP A 227 -26.29 -17.16 -8.94
C ASP A 227 -27.55 -16.52 -8.35
N ARG A 228 -27.76 -16.65 -7.03
CA ARG A 228 -28.88 -16.01 -6.31
C ARG A 228 -28.80 -14.48 -6.36
N LEU A 229 -27.59 -13.92 -6.30
CA LEU A 229 -27.37 -12.48 -6.40
C LEU A 229 -27.36 -11.96 -7.85
N GLY A 230 -27.48 -12.84 -8.84
CA GLY A 230 -27.41 -12.46 -10.26
C GLY A 230 -26.02 -11.99 -10.70
N LEU A 231 -24.96 -12.39 -9.98
CA LEU A 231 -23.59 -11.97 -10.23
C LEU A 231 -22.88 -12.96 -11.13
N ILE A 232 -22.89 -12.68 -12.43
CA ILE A 232 -22.28 -13.54 -13.47
C ILE A 232 -20.88 -13.02 -13.80
N VAL A 233 -19.89 -13.91 -13.77
CA VAL A 233 -18.51 -13.55 -14.11
C VAL A 233 -18.45 -13.24 -15.62
N PRO A 234 -18.22 -11.98 -16.04
CA PRO A 234 -18.16 -11.63 -17.46
C PRO A 234 -16.93 -12.28 -18.10
N PRO A 235 -16.92 -12.59 -19.41
CA PRO A 235 -15.71 -13.08 -20.09
C PRO A 235 -14.57 -12.05 -20.01
N LEU A 236 -13.32 -12.50 -20.17
CA LEU A 236 -12.17 -11.60 -20.22
C LEU A 236 -12.22 -10.79 -21.51
N PRO A 237 -11.64 -9.57 -21.54
CA PRO A 237 -11.37 -8.88 -22.79
C PRO A 237 -10.62 -9.82 -23.75
N GLU A 238 -11.01 -9.82 -25.01
CA GLU A 238 -10.54 -10.80 -25.99
C GLU A 238 -9.02 -10.83 -26.12
N ARG A 239 -8.38 -9.66 -26.07
CA ARG A 239 -6.92 -9.50 -26.14
C ARG A 239 -6.22 -10.13 -24.92
N VAL A 240 -6.76 -9.90 -23.72
CA VAL A 240 -6.25 -10.49 -22.48
C VAL A 240 -6.38 -12.03 -22.56
N ARG A 241 -7.57 -12.53 -22.93
CA ARG A 241 -7.84 -13.96 -23.08
C ARG A 241 -6.86 -14.64 -24.05
N ALA A 242 -6.69 -14.06 -25.23
CA ALA A 242 -5.82 -14.61 -26.27
C ALA A 242 -4.35 -14.73 -25.81
N LEU A 243 -3.85 -13.76 -25.04
CA LEU A 243 -2.49 -13.82 -24.48
C LEU A 243 -2.34 -14.90 -23.40
N LEU A 244 -3.33 -15.03 -22.50
CA LEU A 244 -3.30 -16.05 -21.45
C LEU A 244 -3.37 -17.47 -22.02
N GLU A 245 -4.12 -17.68 -23.10
CA GLU A 245 -4.21 -18.98 -23.79
C GLU A 245 -2.89 -19.39 -24.44
N GLN A 246 -2.11 -18.42 -24.93
CA GLN A 246 -0.77 -18.64 -25.52
C GLN A 246 0.32 -18.85 -24.47
N ALA A 247 0.13 -18.29 -23.27
CA ALA A 247 1.12 -18.36 -22.21
C ALA A 247 1.17 -19.76 -21.57
N PRO A 248 2.37 -20.33 -21.34
CA PRO A 248 2.51 -21.63 -20.70
C PRO A 248 2.04 -21.57 -19.24
N VAL A 249 1.36 -22.62 -18.78
CA VAL A 249 1.08 -22.83 -17.36
C VAL A 249 2.36 -23.33 -16.69
N LEU A 250 2.75 -22.69 -15.61
CA LEU A 250 3.85 -23.16 -14.78
C LEU A 250 3.31 -24.07 -13.67
N ASP A 251 4.04 -25.16 -13.41
CA ASP A 251 3.77 -26.04 -12.27
C ASP A 251 4.20 -25.36 -10.96
N VAL A 252 3.27 -24.57 -10.41
CA VAL A 252 3.40 -23.84 -9.15
C VAL A 252 2.09 -23.97 -8.42
N ALA A 253 2.15 -24.33 -7.13
CA ALA A 253 0.95 -24.46 -6.30
C ALA A 253 0.14 -23.15 -6.32
N ALA A 254 -1.19 -23.29 -6.35
CA ALA A 254 -2.08 -22.15 -6.30
C ALA A 254 -1.98 -21.44 -4.93
N GLY A 255 -1.65 -20.15 -4.97
CA GLY A 255 -1.86 -19.17 -3.92
C GLY A 255 -3.08 -18.27 -4.21
N ALA A 256 -3.29 -17.29 -3.33
CA ALA A 256 -4.30 -16.25 -3.49
C ALA A 256 -3.70 -15.07 -4.28
N PRO A 257 -4.14 -14.77 -5.51
CA PRO A 257 -3.61 -13.62 -6.23
C PRO A 257 -4.02 -12.30 -5.58
N VAL A 258 -3.16 -11.29 -5.70
CA VAL A 258 -3.54 -9.88 -5.50
C VAL A 258 -4.83 -9.58 -6.26
N SER A 259 -5.77 -8.88 -5.62
CA SER A 259 -7.05 -8.55 -6.26
C SER A 259 -7.00 -7.21 -6.97
N LEU A 260 -7.77 -7.06 -8.05
CA LEU A 260 -7.90 -5.76 -8.72
C LEU A 260 -8.47 -4.70 -7.77
N THR A 261 -9.38 -5.08 -6.86
CA THR A 261 -9.88 -4.17 -5.82
C THR A 261 -8.80 -3.63 -4.90
N GLU A 262 -7.78 -4.44 -4.57
CA GLU A 262 -6.65 -3.99 -3.75
C GLU A 262 -5.81 -2.97 -4.51
N LEU A 263 -5.60 -3.20 -5.81
CA LEU A 263 -4.89 -2.26 -6.66
C LEU A 263 -5.68 -0.95 -6.78
N ASP A 264 -6.97 -1.01 -7.04
CA ASP A 264 -7.83 0.18 -7.16
C ASP A 264 -7.77 1.07 -5.91
N GLU A 265 -7.95 0.49 -4.71
CA GLU A 265 -7.84 1.21 -3.42
C GLU A 265 -6.50 1.96 -3.31
N VAL A 266 -5.39 1.26 -3.54
CA VAL A 266 -4.06 1.83 -3.34
C VAL A 266 -3.70 2.88 -4.40
N PHE A 267 -4.20 2.72 -5.63
CA PHE A 267 -3.98 3.71 -6.68
C PHE A 267 -4.84 4.97 -6.49
N GLU A 268 -6.07 4.83 -6.02
CA GLU A 268 -6.95 5.96 -5.68
C GLU A 268 -6.36 6.82 -4.55
N ASP A 269 -5.69 6.18 -3.58
CA ASP A 269 -4.93 6.86 -2.52
C ASP A 269 -3.62 7.51 -3.01
N GLY A 270 -3.28 7.42 -4.29
CA GLY A 270 -2.03 7.94 -4.86
C GLY A 270 -0.78 7.20 -4.38
N LEU A 271 -0.96 5.96 -3.90
CA LEU A 271 0.11 5.08 -3.41
C LEU A 271 0.56 4.07 -4.48
N GLY A 272 -0.03 4.10 -5.67
CA GLY A 272 0.48 3.39 -6.84
C GLY A 272 1.75 4.04 -7.42
N PRO A 273 2.60 3.30 -8.14
CA PRO A 273 3.65 3.91 -8.94
C PRO A 273 3.02 4.78 -10.02
N MET A 274 3.41 6.06 -10.11
CA MET A 274 2.79 7.01 -11.03
C MET A 274 3.79 7.45 -12.10
N TRP A 275 3.48 7.19 -13.36
CA TRP A 275 4.35 7.57 -14.48
C TRP A 275 4.40 9.09 -14.67
N THR A 276 3.28 9.77 -14.47
CA THR A 276 3.11 11.21 -14.72
C THR A 276 3.15 12.06 -13.45
N ASN A 277 3.68 11.53 -12.34
CA ASN A 277 3.80 12.30 -11.11
C ASN A 277 4.54 13.64 -11.38
N ALA A 278 3.98 14.74 -10.89
CA ALA A 278 4.56 16.07 -11.05
C ALA A 278 5.72 16.35 -10.08
N ASN A 279 5.81 15.60 -8.97
CA ASN A 279 6.80 15.82 -7.93
C ASN A 279 8.15 15.13 -8.22
N TYR A 280 8.19 14.18 -9.15
CA TYR A 280 9.40 13.49 -9.59
C TYR A 280 9.32 13.09 -11.06
N TYR A 281 10.46 12.84 -11.68
CA TYR A 281 10.53 12.27 -13.03
C TYR A 281 10.68 10.75 -12.96
N CYS A 282 9.88 10.01 -13.71
CA CYS A 282 10.03 8.56 -13.89
C CYS A 282 10.53 8.26 -15.30
N ALA A 283 11.67 7.57 -15.42
CA ALA A 283 12.29 7.27 -16.72
C ALA A 283 11.91 5.90 -17.27
N ALA A 284 11.65 4.93 -16.41
CA ALA A 284 11.27 3.57 -16.78
C ALA A 284 10.58 2.86 -15.61
N MET A 285 9.68 1.92 -15.93
CA MET A 285 9.09 1.00 -14.97
C MET A 285 9.25 -0.45 -15.44
N ARG A 286 9.33 -1.38 -14.49
CA ARG A 286 9.31 -2.82 -14.71
C ARG A 286 8.29 -3.45 -13.77
N LEU A 287 7.37 -4.25 -14.32
CA LEU A 287 6.39 -5.01 -13.57
C LEU A 287 6.80 -6.48 -13.52
N THR A 288 6.92 -7.03 -12.31
CA THR A 288 7.24 -8.45 -12.09
C THR A 288 6.12 -9.12 -11.30
N GLY A 289 5.65 -10.28 -11.78
CA GLY A 289 4.67 -11.11 -11.08
C GLY A 289 5.33 -12.29 -10.38
N PHE A 290 5.02 -12.47 -9.09
CA PHE A 290 5.53 -13.57 -8.27
C PHE A 290 4.39 -14.44 -7.75
N ALA A 291 4.53 -15.75 -7.92
CA ALA A 291 3.70 -16.74 -7.27
C ALA A 291 4.34 -17.21 -5.95
N VAL A 292 3.55 -17.29 -4.89
CA VAL A 292 4.00 -17.79 -3.58
C VAL A 292 3.24 -19.08 -3.25
N PRO A 293 3.89 -20.25 -3.31
CA PRO A 293 3.23 -21.53 -2.99
C PRO A 293 2.57 -21.51 -1.61
N GLY A 294 1.23 -21.68 -1.57
CA GLY A 294 0.45 -21.66 -0.33
C GLY A 294 0.33 -20.29 0.34
N GLY A 295 0.81 -19.22 -0.31
CA GLY A 295 0.73 -17.85 0.17
C GLY A 295 -0.17 -16.97 -0.70
N THR A 296 0.05 -15.67 -0.59
CA THR A 296 -0.58 -14.67 -1.46
C THR A 296 0.41 -14.32 -2.57
N ASP A 297 -0.01 -14.41 -3.82
CA ASP A 297 0.79 -13.96 -4.95
C ASP A 297 0.77 -12.44 -5.02
N GLY A 298 1.68 -11.86 -5.78
CA GLY A 298 1.74 -10.41 -5.84
C GLY A 298 2.49 -9.88 -7.03
N LEU A 299 2.38 -8.56 -7.14
CA LEU A 299 3.04 -7.75 -8.16
C LEU A 299 4.07 -6.86 -7.48
N VAL A 300 5.22 -6.72 -8.12
CA VAL A 300 6.24 -5.74 -7.73
C VAL A 300 6.54 -4.85 -8.91
N PHE A 301 6.40 -3.54 -8.70
CA PHE A 301 6.76 -2.50 -9.66
C PHE A 301 8.09 -1.92 -9.22
N GLN A 302 9.04 -1.88 -10.16
CA GLN A 302 10.31 -1.19 -10.00
C GLN A 302 10.26 0.07 -10.86
N SER A 303 10.54 1.24 -10.27
CA SER A 303 10.48 2.53 -10.96
C SER A 303 11.82 3.24 -10.84
N VAL A 304 12.36 3.73 -11.96
CA VAL A 304 13.56 4.57 -11.96
C VAL A 304 13.11 6.01 -11.88
N THR A 305 13.31 6.64 -10.72
CA THR A 305 12.81 7.98 -10.40
C THR A 305 13.93 8.95 -10.05
N THR A 306 13.66 10.25 -10.18
CA THR A 306 14.43 11.27 -9.45
C THR A 306 13.90 11.34 -8.03
N GLY A 307 14.77 11.48 -7.03
CA GLY A 307 14.33 11.72 -5.66
C GLY A 307 13.39 12.93 -5.56
N LEU A 308 12.46 12.90 -4.60
CA LEU A 308 11.57 14.03 -4.31
C LEU A 308 12.41 15.24 -3.88
N ALA A 309 12.53 16.25 -4.75
CA ALA A 309 13.30 17.48 -4.55
C ALA A 309 14.84 17.34 -4.50
N ASP A 310 15.39 16.13 -4.67
CA ASP A 310 16.83 15.86 -4.66
C ASP A 310 17.35 15.44 -6.05
N ALA A 311 18.64 15.69 -6.33
CA ALA A 311 19.28 15.33 -7.60
C ALA A 311 19.66 13.83 -7.72
N ASN A 312 19.15 12.98 -6.83
CA ASN A 312 19.47 11.55 -6.80
C ASN A 312 18.72 10.80 -7.91
N VAL A 313 19.33 9.72 -8.40
CA VAL A 313 18.63 8.70 -9.20
C VAL A 313 18.33 7.52 -8.29
N GLU A 314 17.05 7.20 -8.13
CA GLU A 314 16.58 6.14 -7.24
C GLU A 314 15.89 5.02 -8.01
N LEU A 315 15.98 3.82 -7.41
CA LEU A 315 15.14 2.69 -7.75
C LEU A 315 14.11 2.51 -6.65
N GLU A 316 12.86 2.86 -6.95
CA GLU A 316 11.72 2.73 -6.05
C GLU A 316 10.99 1.41 -6.27
N PHE A 317 10.41 0.87 -5.18
CA PHE A 317 9.66 -0.37 -5.18
C PHE A 317 8.23 -0.14 -4.68
N HIS A 318 7.25 -0.61 -5.45
CA HIS A 318 5.86 -0.70 -5.03
C HIS A 318 5.46 -2.17 -5.07
N ARG A 319 4.82 -2.65 -3.99
CA ARG A 319 4.40 -4.05 -3.91
C ARG A 319 2.93 -4.16 -3.56
N PHE A 320 2.30 -5.19 -4.10
CA PHE A 320 0.87 -5.46 -3.92
C PHE A 320 0.67 -6.96 -3.75
N GLY A 321 -0.20 -7.40 -2.84
CA GLY A 321 -0.36 -8.79 -2.44
C GLY A 321 0.64 -9.27 -1.39
N PHE A 322 1.10 -10.53 -1.51
CA PHE A 322 2.05 -11.17 -0.58
C PHE A 322 1.59 -11.33 0.89
N GLY A 323 0.35 -10.95 1.23
CA GLY A 323 -0.11 -10.88 2.61
C GLY A 323 0.60 -9.76 3.40
N LEU A 324 1.15 -8.78 2.68
CA LEU A 324 1.88 -7.65 3.22
C LEU A 324 1.07 -6.37 2.99
N PRO A 325 1.32 -5.29 3.76
CA PRO A 325 0.75 -3.99 3.44
C PRO A 325 1.13 -3.58 2.01
N ALA A 326 0.12 -3.23 1.22
CA ALA A 326 0.26 -2.76 -0.16
C ALA A 326 0.76 -1.30 -0.20
N GLY A 327 1.39 -0.93 -1.32
CA GLY A 327 1.83 0.44 -1.60
C GLY A 327 3.36 0.61 -1.67
N PRO A 328 3.84 1.86 -1.60
CA PRO A 328 5.25 2.21 -1.80
C PRO A 328 6.10 1.74 -0.61
N GLN A 329 7.29 1.25 -0.92
CA GLN A 329 8.28 0.90 0.09
C GLN A 329 9.35 1.98 0.23
N TRP A 330 8.96 3.13 0.78
CA TRP A 330 9.85 4.30 0.93
C TRP A 330 11.17 3.96 1.63
N SER A 331 11.16 3.08 2.64
CA SER A 331 12.37 2.69 3.38
C SER A 331 13.29 1.73 2.61
N LEU A 332 12.88 1.29 1.42
CA LEU A 332 13.61 0.35 0.57
C LEU A 332 13.99 0.97 -0.77
N SER A 333 13.77 2.28 -0.99
CA SER A 333 14.33 2.93 -2.17
C SER A 333 15.85 2.73 -2.17
N ARG A 334 16.37 2.38 -3.34
CA ARG A 334 17.79 2.14 -3.52
C ARG A 334 18.36 3.28 -4.33
N GLU A 335 19.25 4.04 -3.72
CA GLU A 335 20.06 5.03 -4.44
C GLU A 335 20.89 4.29 -5.49
N LEU A 336 20.64 4.61 -6.76
CA LEU A 336 21.45 4.15 -7.89
C LEU A 336 22.63 5.08 -8.09
N LEU A 337 22.39 6.38 -7.97
CA LEU A 337 23.39 7.45 -8.05
C LEU A 337 23.05 8.53 -7.02
N GLY A 338 23.98 8.83 -6.13
CA GLY A 338 23.87 9.95 -5.19
C GLY A 338 24.00 11.29 -5.91
N GLY A 339 23.49 12.36 -5.31
CA GLY A 339 23.31 13.66 -5.98
C GLY A 339 24.57 14.22 -6.61
N GLU A 340 25.72 14.18 -5.92
CA GLU A 340 26.99 14.63 -6.48
C GLU A 340 27.45 13.80 -7.68
N GLU A 341 27.26 12.47 -7.63
CA GLU A 341 27.61 11.57 -8.74
C GLU A 341 26.66 11.77 -9.92
N ALA A 342 25.36 11.88 -9.65
CA ALA A 342 24.33 12.11 -10.63
C ALA A 342 24.56 13.44 -11.35
N GLU A 343 24.81 14.53 -10.61
CA GLU A 343 25.18 15.83 -11.17
C GLU A 343 26.44 15.73 -12.03
N ARG A 344 27.54 15.18 -11.49
CA ARG A 344 28.81 15.01 -12.24
C ARG A 344 28.60 14.27 -13.56
N LEU A 345 27.90 13.13 -13.53
CA LEU A 345 27.61 12.32 -14.71
C LEU A 345 26.69 13.05 -15.70
N ALA A 346 25.80 13.88 -15.18
CA ALA A 346 24.91 14.70 -15.97
C ALA A 346 25.68 15.83 -16.70
N GLU A 347 26.80 16.31 -16.14
CA GLU A 347 27.68 17.31 -16.78
C GLU A 347 28.78 16.71 -17.66
N ALA A 348 28.99 15.38 -17.62
CA ALA A 348 30.09 14.74 -18.30
C ALA A 348 29.99 14.86 -19.83
N SER A 349 31.10 15.28 -20.45
CA SER A 349 31.21 15.43 -21.91
C SER A 349 31.90 14.24 -22.60
N GLY A 350 32.24 13.20 -21.85
CA GLY A 350 32.98 12.01 -22.30
C GLY A 350 32.22 10.71 -22.04
N GLU A 351 32.86 9.58 -22.37
CA GLU A 351 32.34 8.27 -22.00
C GLU A 351 32.58 8.01 -20.50
N GLU A 352 31.51 7.79 -19.75
CA GLU A 352 31.55 7.50 -18.32
C GLU A 352 31.07 6.08 -18.05
N GLN A 353 31.63 5.44 -17.02
CA GLN A 353 31.17 4.14 -16.55
C GLN A 353 30.38 4.31 -15.26
N VAL A 354 29.17 3.78 -15.26
CA VAL A 354 28.27 3.80 -14.11
C VAL A 354 28.10 2.38 -13.59
N THR A 355 28.38 2.17 -12.31
CA THR A 355 28.16 0.88 -11.65
C THR A 355 26.72 0.82 -11.17
N LEU A 356 26.01 -0.20 -11.59
CA LEU A 356 24.60 -0.45 -11.31
C LEU A 356 24.43 -1.82 -10.63
N PRO A 357 23.24 -2.16 -10.11
CA PRO A 357 23.02 -3.42 -9.40
C PRO A 357 23.50 -4.67 -10.15
N ASN A 358 23.33 -4.69 -11.47
CA ASN A 358 23.59 -5.85 -12.33
C ASN A 358 24.72 -5.63 -13.35
N GLY A 359 25.65 -4.72 -13.04
CA GLY A 359 26.88 -4.54 -13.80
C GLY A 359 27.19 -3.09 -14.10
N VAL A 360 27.93 -2.87 -15.19
CA VAL A 360 28.41 -1.54 -15.57
C VAL A 360 27.73 -1.09 -16.86
N VAL A 361 27.20 0.13 -16.87
CA VAL A 361 26.71 0.81 -18.08
C VAL A 361 27.74 1.84 -18.53
N ARG A 362 28.02 1.86 -19.84
CA ARG A 362 28.85 2.90 -20.47
C ARG A 362 27.94 3.96 -21.05
N LEU A 363 28.05 5.17 -20.54
CA LEU A 363 27.29 6.32 -21.00
C LEU A 363 28.10 7.06 -22.04
N GLY A 364 27.63 7.07 -23.28
CA GLY A 364 28.22 7.87 -24.35
C GLY A 364 27.84 9.36 -24.26
N VAL A 365 28.58 10.19 -25.00
CA VAL A 365 28.35 11.65 -25.11
C VAL A 365 26.89 11.91 -25.51
N ARG A 366 26.17 12.69 -24.69
CA ARG A 366 24.76 12.99 -24.95
C ARG A 366 24.56 14.35 -25.60
N PRO A 367 23.72 14.45 -26.64
CA PRO A 367 23.24 15.74 -27.11
C PRO A 367 22.46 16.43 -25.98
N VAL A 368 22.83 17.68 -25.67
CA VAL A 368 22.28 18.52 -24.57
C VAL A 368 20.85 19.03 -24.86
N ALA A 369 20.06 18.27 -25.62
CA ALA A 369 18.74 18.71 -26.09
C ALA A 369 17.56 18.23 -25.22
N VAL A 370 17.81 17.50 -24.13
CA VAL A 370 16.76 16.98 -23.24
C VAL A 370 16.73 17.80 -21.95
N ARG A 371 15.52 18.14 -21.49
CA ARG A 371 15.23 18.88 -20.25
C ARG A 371 15.97 18.25 -19.08
N GLY A 372 16.76 19.04 -18.36
CA GLY A 372 17.51 18.57 -17.19
C GLY A 372 18.59 17.54 -17.55
N ARG A 373 19.84 17.79 -17.14
CA ARG A 373 20.92 16.83 -17.39
C ARG A 373 20.65 15.47 -16.70
N LEU A 374 19.89 15.48 -15.61
CA LEU A 374 19.50 14.30 -14.84
C LEU A 374 18.46 13.43 -15.57
N ASP A 375 17.44 14.00 -16.21
CA ASP A 375 16.44 13.21 -16.94
C ASP A 375 17.10 12.49 -18.13
N ALA A 376 18.00 13.20 -18.84
CA ALA A 376 18.86 12.59 -19.86
C ALA A 376 19.67 11.41 -19.28
N LEU A 377 20.24 11.57 -18.07
CA LEU A 377 20.94 10.52 -17.33
C LEU A 377 20.10 9.27 -17.22
N MET A 378 18.90 9.39 -16.69
CA MET A 378 18.01 8.26 -16.48
C MET A 378 17.52 7.63 -17.78
N VAL A 379 17.24 8.44 -18.81
CA VAL A 379 16.81 7.93 -20.12
C VAL A 379 17.90 7.06 -20.75
N ALA A 380 19.18 7.42 -20.67
CA ALA A 380 20.19 6.53 -21.25
C ALA A 380 20.63 5.37 -20.34
N LEU A 381 20.47 5.49 -19.01
CA LEU A 381 20.56 4.33 -18.12
C LEU A 381 19.50 3.26 -18.43
N THR A 382 18.42 3.64 -19.11
CA THR A 382 17.29 2.74 -19.41
C THR A 382 17.06 2.54 -20.91
N ALA A 383 17.99 2.98 -21.77
CA ALA A 383 17.81 3.12 -23.23
C ALA A 383 17.40 1.83 -23.95
N GLY A 384 17.99 0.71 -23.53
CA GLY A 384 17.76 -0.60 -24.12
C GLY A 384 17.40 -1.63 -23.06
N ARG A 385 17.03 -2.83 -23.53
CA ARG A 385 16.76 -3.96 -22.63
C ARG A 385 17.98 -4.31 -21.78
N ALA A 386 19.18 -4.34 -22.38
CA ALA A 386 20.41 -4.67 -21.68
C ALA A 386 20.75 -3.65 -20.57
N GLU A 387 20.53 -2.36 -20.83
CA GLU A 387 20.74 -1.30 -19.85
C GLU A 387 19.69 -1.38 -18.72
N ARG A 388 18.41 -1.62 -19.07
CA ARG A 388 17.35 -1.86 -18.08
C ARG A 388 17.64 -3.07 -17.20
N ASP A 389 18.14 -4.17 -17.76
CA ASP A 389 18.52 -5.35 -16.98
C ASP A 389 19.72 -5.09 -16.05
N ARG A 390 20.53 -4.06 -16.33
CA ARG A 390 21.60 -3.61 -15.42
C ARG A 390 21.08 -2.71 -14.29
N VAL A 391 20.05 -1.90 -14.58
CA VAL A 391 19.41 -0.97 -13.62
C VAL A 391 18.47 -1.70 -12.66
N PHE A 392 17.51 -2.45 -13.21
CA PHE A 392 16.49 -3.14 -12.44
C PHE A 392 17.06 -4.38 -11.77
N LEU A 393 16.55 -4.70 -10.59
CA LEU A 393 16.86 -5.95 -9.91
C LEU A 393 16.28 -7.13 -10.69
N ASP A 394 17.04 -8.23 -10.74
CA ASP A 394 16.53 -9.51 -11.23
C ASP A 394 15.59 -10.16 -10.18
N GLY A 395 14.89 -11.23 -10.56
CA GLY A 395 13.94 -11.89 -9.65
C GLY A 395 14.56 -12.36 -8.33
N THR A 396 15.84 -12.76 -8.29
CA THR A 396 16.50 -13.21 -7.06
C THR A 396 16.80 -12.04 -6.14
N GLN A 397 17.41 -10.98 -6.69
CA GLN A 397 17.72 -9.76 -5.96
C GLN A 397 16.44 -9.06 -5.48
N LEU A 398 15.41 -9.03 -6.32
CA LEU A 398 14.14 -8.38 -6.01
C LEU A 398 13.44 -9.07 -4.84
N LYS A 399 13.41 -10.42 -4.82
CA LYS A 399 12.90 -11.18 -3.66
C LYS A 399 13.60 -10.79 -2.37
N GLN A 400 14.93 -10.73 -2.38
CA GLN A 400 15.72 -10.36 -1.21
C GLN A 400 15.44 -8.92 -0.77
N ALA A 401 15.39 -7.98 -1.73
CA ALA A 401 15.19 -6.56 -1.45
C ALA A 401 13.82 -6.29 -0.81
N VAL A 402 12.74 -6.92 -1.30
CA VAL A 402 11.37 -6.67 -0.81
C VAL A 402 10.90 -7.70 0.24
N GLY A 403 11.78 -8.61 0.65
CA GLY A 403 11.55 -9.59 1.71
C GLY A 403 10.57 -10.71 1.34
N LEU A 404 10.54 -11.13 0.07
CA LEU A 404 9.74 -12.27 -0.36
C LEU A 404 10.35 -13.60 0.12
N PRO A 405 9.52 -14.62 0.40
CA PRO A 405 10.04 -15.93 0.77
C PRO A 405 10.85 -16.54 -0.37
N GLU A 406 11.85 -17.36 -0.05
CA GLU A 406 12.69 -18.03 -1.06
C GLU A 406 11.89 -18.92 -2.02
N THR A 407 10.75 -19.43 -1.55
CA THR A 407 9.80 -20.24 -2.33
C THR A 407 9.02 -19.43 -3.36
N ALA A 408 9.05 -18.09 -3.30
CA ALA A 408 8.43 -17.25 -4.32
C ALA A 408 9.10 -17.49 -5.68
N ARG A 409 8.26 -17.69 -6.70
CA ARG A 409 8.68 -17.96 -8.07
C ARG A 409 8.21 -16.84 -8.99
N GLU A 410 9.16 -16.24 -9.70
CA GLU A 410 8.85 -15.30 -10.78
C GLU A 410 8.08 -16.03 -11.88
N LEU A 411 6.92 -15.47 -12.27
CA LEU A 411 6.13 -15.96 -13.40
C LEU A 411 6.41 -15.17 -14.67
N PHE A 412 6.56 -13.84 -14.56
CA PHE A 412 6.75 -12.96 -15.70
C PHE A 412 7.43 -11.64 -15.31
N VAL A 413 8.03 -10.98 -16.30
CA VAL A 413 8.62 -9.63 -16.21
C VAL A 413 8.19 -8.84 -17.45
N LEU A 414 7.59 -7.67 -17.24
CA LEU A 414 7.13 -6.77 -18.30
C LEU A 414 7.82 -5.40 -18.17
N ASP A 415 8.50 -4.98 -19.24
CA ASP A 415 9.11 -3.64 -19.36
C ASP A 415 8.36 -2.71 -20.33
N ALA A 416 7.35 -3.25 -21.01
CA ALA A 416 6.53 -2.55 -21.99
C ALA A 416 5.07 -2.92 -21.70
N TRP A 417 4.37 -2.01 -21.07
CA TRP A 417 2.98 -2.12 -20.64
C TRP A 417 2.45 -0.70 -20.42
N ASP A 418 1.14 -0.51 -20.42
CA ASP A 418 0.51 0.79 -20.24
C ASP A 418 0.61 1.20 -18.77
N HIS A 419 1.58 2.06 -18.49
CA HIS A 419 1.86 2.56 -17.15
C HIS A 419 0.70 3.39 -16.61
N ALA A 420 0.67 3.47 -15.29
CA ALA A 420 -0.27 4.30 -14.60
C ALA A 420 -0.06 5.79 -14.82
N ASP A 421 -1.10 6.43 -15.33
CA ASP A 421 -1.21 7.88 -15.37
C ASP A 421 -2.07 8.37 -14.17
N LEU A 422 -2.01 9.67 -13.92
CA LEU A 422 -2.88 10.44 -13.02
C LEU A 422 -4.33 10.54 -13.52
N ASP A 423 -4.63 9.95 -14.68
CA ASP A 423 -5.98 9.89 -15.21
C ASP A 423 -6.94 9.21 -14.21
N ASP A 424 -8.23 9.58 -14.26
CA ASP A 424 -9.31 9.03 -13.42
C ASP A 424 -9.61 7.54 -13.67
N ARG A 425 -8.68 6.78 -14.27
CA ARG A 425 -8.85 5.36 -14.56
C ARG A 425 -8.27 4.49 -13.45
N LEU A 426 -9.06 3.54 -13.00
CA LEU A 426 -8.63 2.57 -11.99
C LEU A 426 -7.82 1.43 -12.63
N PRO A 427 -6.87 0.80 -11.91
CA PRO A 427 -6.14 -0.38 -12.36
C PRO A 427 -7.01 -1.51 -12.94
N SER A 428 -8.21 -1.74 -12.39
CA SER A 428 -9.19 -2.70 -12.89
C SER A 428 -9.68 -2.41 -14.32
N GLU A 429 -9.51 -1.18 -14.80
CA GLU A 429 -9.87 -0.75 -16.15
C GLU A 429 -8.73 -0.88 -17.16
N TRP A 430 -7.53 -1.28 -16.74
CA TRP A 430 -6.36 -1.40 -17.61
C TRP A 430 -6.11 -2.84 -18.02
N GLU A 431 -6.18 -3.11 -19.32
CA GLU A 431 -6.02 -4.47 -19.87
C GLU A 431 -4.69 -5.12 -19.45
N ASP A 432 -3.61 -4.36 -19.30
CA ASP A 432 -2.29 -4.87 -18.90
C ASP A 432 -2.22 -5.28 -17.43
N ILE A 433 -2.87 -4.52 -16.53
CA ILE A 433 -2.96 -4.88 -15.11
C ILE A 433 -3.89 -6.07 -14.93
N VAL A 434 -5.03 -6.08 -15.62
CA VAL A 434 -5.93 -7.24 -15.66
C VAL A 434 -5.17 -8.47 -16.17
N LEU A 435 -4.41 -8.36 -17.27
CA LEU A 435 -3.59 -9.46 -17.77
C LEU A 435 -2.60 -9.96 -16.71
N ALA A 436 -1.89 -9.07 -16.01
CA ALA A 436 -0.91 -9.44 -15.00
C ALA A 436 -1.56 -10.20 -13.82
N VAL A 437 -2.71 -9.72 -13.32
CA VAL A 437 -3.46 -10.38 -12.24
C VAL A 437 -4.02 -11.73 -12.68
N GLU A 438 -4.60 -11.82 -13.87
CA GLU A 438 -5.11 -13.09 -14.41
C GLU A 438 -3.97 -14.09 -14.71
N ALA A 439 -2.80 -13.60 -15.11
CA ALA A 439 -1.62 -14.45 -15.29
C ALA A 439 -1.16 -15.06 -13.96
N LEU A 440 -1.17 -14.29 -12.86
CA LEU A 440 -0.93 -14.84 -11.51
C LEU A 440 -1.98 -15.90 -11.16
N ARG A 441 -3.27 -15.59 -11.35
CA ARG A 441 -4.39 -16.49 -11.04
C ARG A 441 -4.29 -17.82 -11.80
N GLY A 442 -3.93 -17.76 -13.09
CA GLY A 442 -3.80 -18.90 -13.97
C GLY A 442 -2.41 -19.57 -13.99
N ARG A 443 -1.46 -19.11 -13.15
CA ARG A 443 -0.05 -19.56 -13.16
C ARG A 443 0.62 -19.46 -14.52
N ARG A 444 0.31 -18.40 -15.27
CA ARG A 444 0.78 -18.20 -16.65
C ARG A 444 2.07 -17.38 -16.67
N ALA A 445 3.05 -17.84 -17.42
CA ALA A 445 4.26 -17.07 -17.72
C ALA A 445 4.06 -16.25 -19.00
N ILE A 446 3.44 -15.07 -18.86
CA ILE A 446 3.29 -14.13 -19.98
C ILE A 446 4.65 -13.50 -20.33
N THR A 447 4.87 -13.24 -21.62
CA THR A 447 6.13 -12.65 -22.13
C THR A 447 5.95 -11.27 -22.73
N ARG A 448 4.71 -10.81 -22.86
CA ARG A 448 4.31 -9.50 -23.42
C ARG A 448 3.01 -9.04 -22.79
N SER A 449 2.75 -7.74 -22.87
CA SER A 449 1.52 -7.09 -22.43
C SER A 449 0.49 -7.03 -23.56
N VAL A 450 -0.72 -6.56 -23.27
CA VAL A 450 -1.77 -6.31 -24.25
C VAL A 450 -1.43 -5.10 -25.12
N THR A 451 -0.96 -4.02 -24.51
CA THR A 451 -0.68 -2.75 -25.22
C THR A 451 0.69 -2.72 -25.89
N GLU A 452 1.66 -3.47 -25.34
CA GLU A 452 3.07 -3.44 -25.73
C GLU A 452 3.67 -2.03 -25.74
N LYS A 453 3.07 -1.11 -24.97
CA LYS A 453 3.46 0.29 -24.94
C LYS A 453 4.88 0.43 -24.40
N SER A 454 5.77 0.95 -25.24
CA SER A 454 7.18 1.06 -24.90
C SER A 454 7.43 2.23 -23.96
N ARG A 455 8.55 2.16 -23.22
CA ARG A 455 9.08 3.30 -22.46
C ARG A 455 9.14 4.58 -23.29
N ASP A 456 9.60 4.49 -24.54
CA ASP A 456 9.74 5.67 -25.42
C ASP A 456 8.38 6.27 -25.82
N ALA A 457 7.35 5.44 -25.94
CA ALA A 457 5.99 5.93 -26.13
C ALA A 457 5.52 6.73 -24.89
N HIS A 458 5.71 6.16 -23.70
CA HIS A 458 5.39 6.82 -22.44
C HIS A 458 6.16 8.12 -22.19
N LEU A 459 7.43 8.18 -22.59
CA LEU A 459 8.24 9.40 -22.49
C LEU A 459 7.72 10.50 -23.42
N ARG A 460 7.22 10.14 -24.61
CA ARG A 460 6.59 11.10 -25.53
C ARG A 460 5.25 11.61 -25.01
N GLU A 461 4.41 10.73 -24.47
CA GLU A 461 3.12 11.15 -23.89
C GLU A 461 3.29 12.03 -22.66
N ARG A 462 4.20 11.65 -21.74
CA ARG A 462 4.52 12.51 -20.58
C ARG A 462 5.01 13.88 -21.03
N ALA A 463 5.81 13.93 -22.09
CA ALA A 463 6.20 15.21 -22.68
C ALA A 463 4.95 15.99 -23.10
N GLU A 464 4.06 15.42 -23.91
CA GLU A 464 2.83 16.10 -24.35
C GLU A 464 1.96 16.61 -23.18
N ILE A 465 1.74 15.79 -22.15
CA ILE A 465 0.91 16.11 -20.98
C ILE A 465 1.53 17.25 -20.14
N LEU A 466 2.83 17.19 -19.88
CA LEU A 466 3.52 18.15 -19.01
C LEU A 466 4.09 19.37 -19.78
N GLY A 467 3.66 19.59 -21.03
CA GLY A 467 3.94 20.82 -21.78
C GLY A 467 5.08 20.76 -22.81
N GLY A 468 5.46 19.56 -23.25
CA GLY A 468 6.26 19.27 -24.45
C GLY A 468 7.76 19.49 -24.32
N TRP A 469 8.51 18.69 -25.09
CA TRP A 469 9.91 18.98 -25.46
C TRP A 469 9.94 20.24 -26.33
N ALA A 470 10.58 21.31 -25.89
CA ALA A 470 10.97 22.44 -26.73
C ALA A 470 12.34 22.97 -26.29
#